data_AF-A0A9E2PS98-F1
#
_entry.id   AF-A0A9E2PS98-F1
#
_cell.length_a   1.000
_cell.length_b   1.000
_cell.length_c   1.000
_cell.angle_alpha   90.00
_cell.angle_beta   90.00
_cell.angle_gamma   90.00
#
_symmetry.space_group_name_H-M   'P 1'
#
loop_
_entity.id
_entity.type
_entity.pdbx_description
1 polymer ?
#
loop_
_entity_poly.entity_id
_entity_poly.type
_entity_poly.pdbx_seq_one_letter_code
_entity_poly.pdbx_strand_id
1 'polypeptide(L)'
;MSMFFFDDADELLEYQIFRQKDQPLLLEYEKIRKALHEAEAALKEHPDDSAWKVKVAELKERLAALERQAPWLTLDYPIEYLLWGPPHG
;
A
#
# COMPACT_ATOMS: atom_id res chain seq x y z
N MET A 1 -3.39 -9.79 -32.15
CA MET A 1 -2.92 -8.56 -31.48
C MET A 1 -2.32 -8.98 -30.16
N SER A 2 -1.01 -8.79 -30.03
CA SER A 2 -0.14 -9.36 -29.00
C SER A 2 -0.53 -8.91 -27.59
N MET A 3 -0.99 -9.87 -26.78
CA MET A 3 -1.02 -9.80 -25.31
C MET A 3 0.40 -10.03 -24.78
N PHE A 4 1.29 -9.04 -24.86
CA PHE A 4 2.64 -9.11 -24.30
C PHE A 4 2.97 -7.77 -23.66
N PHE A 5 2.75 -7.65 -22.35
CA PHE A 5 3.19 -6.48 -21.57
C PHE A 5 3.60 -6.86 -20.14
N PHE A 6 3.00 -7.91 -19.54
CA PHE A 6 3.46 -8.40 -18.24
C PHE A 6 4.68 -9.32 -18.33
N ASP A 7 4.81 -10.13 -19.39
CA ASP A 7 5.95 -11.05 -19.55
C ASP A 7 7.28 -10.30 -19.84
N ASP A 8 7.24 -9.17 -20.56
CA ASP A 8 8.43 -8.37 -20.88
C ASP A 8 8.77 -7.33 -19.79
N ALA A 9 7.81 -6.99 -18.91
CA ALA A 9 8.03 -6.05 -17.80
C ALA A 9 8.96 -6.64 -16.73
N ASP A 10 8.91 -7.96 -16.52
CA ASP A 10 9.86 -8.66 -15.65
C ASP A 10 11.28 -8.68 -16.22
N GLU A 11 11.49 -8.39 -17.52
CA GLU A 11 12.82 -8.27 -18.12
C GLU A 11 13.44 -6.86 -17.97
N LEU A 12 12.64 -5.87 -17.57
CA LEU A 12 13.12 -4.52 -17.31
C LEU A 12 13.85 -4.46 -15.96
N LEU A 13 15.16 -4.29 -15.99
CA LEU A 13 16.01 -4.18 -14.79
C LEU A 13 15.50 -3.10 -13.81
N GLU A 14 14.98 -1.99 -14.35
CA GLU A 14 14.41 -0.87 -13.59
C GLU A 14 13.15 -1.29 -12.82
N TYR A 15 12.30 -2.13 -13.43
CA TYR A 15 11.12 -2.69 -12.79
C TYR A 15 11.49 -3.65 -11.66
N GLN A 16 12.47 -4.53 -11.87
CA GLN A 16 12.95 -5.44 -10.82
C GLN A 16 13.56 -4.68 -9.64
N ILE A 17 14.33 -3.63 -9.91
CA ILE A 17 14.94 -2.78 -8.87
C ILE A 17 13.87 -2.02 -8.10
N PHE A 18 12.88 -1.45 -8.80
CA PHE A 18 11.72 -0.81 -8.19
C PHE A 18 10.98 -1.79 -7.30
N ARG A 19 10.61 -2.95 -7.84
CA ARG A 19 9.88 -3.98 -7.08
C ARG A 19 10.67 -4.40 -5.84
N GLN A 20 11.97 -4.67 -5.93
CA GLN A 20 12.76 -5.05 -4.75
C GLN A 20 12.85 -3.96 -3.68
N LYS A 21 12.91 -2.69 -4.09
CA LYS A 21 13.03 -1.55 -3.16
C LYS A 21 11.71 -1.18 -2.51
N ASP A 22 10.64 -1.21 -3.29
CA ASP A 22 9.33 -0.66 -2.92
C ASP A 22 8.33 -1.72 -2.45
N GLN A 23 8.55 -3.01 -2.77
CA GLN A 23 7.74 -4.12 -2.26
C GLN A 23 7.72 -4.22 -0.72
N PRO A 24 8.83 -4.02 0.02
CA PRO A 24 8.79 -3.98 1.48
C PRO A 24 7.86 -2.88 2.00
N LEU A 25 7.88 -1.71 1.35
CA LEU A 25 7.06 -0.56 1.71
C LEU A 25 5.58 -0.82 1.43
N LEU A 26 5.25 -1.39 0.27
CA LEU A 26 3.90 -1.83 -0.09
C LEU A 26 3.36 -2.84 0.93
N LEU A 27 4.16 -3.84 1.31
CA LEU A 27 3.78 -4.84 2.30
C LEU A 27 3.56 -4.22 3.68
N GLU A 28 4.39 -3.26 4.08
CA GLU A 28 4.20 -2.54 5.34
C GLU A 28 2.90 -1.72 5.33
N TYR A 29 2.63 -1.00 4.25
CA TYR A 29 1.40 -0.24 4.07
C TYR A 29 0.15 -1.13 4.15
N GLU A 30 0.13 -2.26 3.44
CA GLU A 30 -0.98 -3.22 3.50
C GLU A 30 -1.18 -3.80 4.91
N LYS A 31 -0.09 -4.14 5.60
CA LYS A 31 -0.14 -4.65 6.98
C LYS A 31 -0.75 -3.62 7.92
N ILE A 32 -0.35 -2.35 7.82
CA ILE A 32 -0.90 -1.28 8.66
C ILE A 32 -2.39 -1.08 8.37
N ARG A 33 -2.83 -1.10 7.09
CA ARG A 33 -4.25 -0.98 6.74
C ARG A 33 -5.09 -2.13 7.29
N LYS A 34 -4.60 -3.38 7.18
CA LYS A 34 -5.28 -4.55 7.75
C LYS A 34 -5.38 -4.45 9.27
N ALA A 35 -4.28 -4.12 9.95
CA ALA A 35 -4.26 -3.95 11.39
C ALA A 35 -5.18 -2.81 11.87
N LEU A 36 -5.27 -1.72 11.11
CA LEU A 36 -6.18 -0.62 11.40
C LEU A 36 -7.63 -1.05 11.25
N HIS A 37 -7.97 -1.77 10.17
CA HIS A 37 -9.31 -2.30 9.97
C HIS A 37 -9.75 -3.24 11.10
N GLU A 38 -8.86 -4.14 11.52
CA GLU A 38 -9.10 -5.06 12.65
C GLU A 38 -9.25 -4.30 13.97
N ALA A 39 -8.40 -3.30 14.22
CA ALA A 39 -8.47 -2.48 15.44
C ALA A 39 -9.74 -1.63 15.49
N GLU A 40 -10.20 -1.09 14.35
CA GLU A 40 -11.47 -0.36 14.25
C GLU A 40 -12.67 -1.29 14.43
N ALA A 41 -12.62 -2.51 13.90
CA ALA A 41 -13.64 -3.54 14.15
C ALA A 41 -13.71 -3.91 15.64
N ALA A 42 -12.57 -4.16 16.28
CA ALA A 42 -12.49 -4.45 17.72
C ALA A 42 -12.99 -3.27 18.57
N LEU A 43 -12.68 -2.04 18.19
CA LEU A 43 -13.18 -0.84 18.88
C LEU A 43 -14.70 -0.69 18.74
N LYS A 44 -15.27 -1.10 17.60
CA LYS A 44 -16.73 -1.10 17.39
C LYS A 44 -17.43 -2.12 18.30
N GLU A 45 -16.80 -3.25 18.54
CA GLU A 45 -17.29 -4.29 19.46
C GLU A 45 -17.11 -3.89 20.93
N HIS A 46 -16.04 -3.15 21.25
CA HIS A 46 -15.70 -2.70 22.62
C HIS A 46 -15.40 -1.19 22.68
N PRO A 47 -16.44 -0.33 22.67
CA PRO A 47 -16.27 1.13 22.53
C PRO A 47 -15.55 1.83 23.70
N ASP A 48 -15.56 1.22 24.89
CA ASP A 48 -14.96 1.79 26.10
C ASP A 48 -13.51 1.35 26.32
N ASP A 49 -12.97 0.48 25.46
CA ASP A 49 -11.59 0.05 25.60
C ASP A 49 -10.62 1.13 25.11
N SER A 50 -10.05 1.84 26.08
CA SER A 50 -9.03 2.87 25.85
C SER A 50 -7.79 2.34 25.12
N ALA A 51 -7.46 1.05 25.25
CA ALA A 51 -6.29 0.46 24.60
C ALA A 51 -6.48 0.40 23.07
N TRP A 52 -7.68 0.02 22.61
CA TRP A 52 -7.99 0.02 21.17
C TRP A 52 -8.03 1.43 20.59
N LYS A 53 -8.48 2.44 21.35
CA LYS A 53 -8.44 3.84 20.91
C LYS A 53 -7.02 4.33 20.68
N VAL A 54 -6.11 4.04 21.62
CA VAL A 54 -4.68 4.38 21.49
C VAL A 54 -4.07 3.65 20.30
N LYS A 55 -4.32 2.34 20.17
CA LYS A 55 -3.79 1.54 19.05
C LYS A 55 -4.27 2.03 17.68
N VAL A 56 -5.55 2.40 17.55
CA VAL A 56 -6.09 2.99 16.31
C VAL A 56 -5.42 4.34 16.01
N ALA A 57 -5.21 5.19 17.03
CA ALA A 57 -4.53 6.47 16.84
C ALA A 57 -3.08 6.29 16.37
N GLU A 58 -2.32 5.40 17.02
CA GLU A 58 -0.94 5.07 16.62
C GLU A 58 -0.85 4.52 15.19
N LEU A 59 -1.75 3.61 14.82
CA LEU A 59 -1.79 3.05 13.47
C LEU A 59 -2.12 4.11 12.42
N LYS A 60 -3.01 5.06 12.73
CA LYS A 60 -3.33 6.20 11.86
C LYS A 60 -2.14 7.14 11.68
N GLU A 61 -1.40 7.43 12.74
CA GLU A 61 -0.19 8.25 12.64
C GLU A 61 0.89 7.58 11.79
N ARG A 62 1.12 6.28 11.99
CA ARG A 62 2.09 5.51 11.19
C ARG A 62 1.69 5.45 9.72
N LEU A 63 0.41 5.23 9.43
CA LEU A 63 -0.13 5.25 8.06
C LEU A 63 0.10 6.63 7.42
N ALA A 64 -0.26 7.72 8.10
CA ALA A 64 -0.09 9.08 7.58
C ALA A 64 1.39 9.45 7.37
N ALA A 65 2.29 8.98 8.24
CA ALA A 65 3.72 9.18 8.06
C ALA A 65 4.24 8.46 6.81
N LEU A 66 3.74 7.25 6.56
CA LEU A 66 4.12 6.42 5.42
C LEU A 66 3.55 6.99 4.10
N GLU A 67 2.32 7.48 4.09
CA GLU A 67 1.71 8.20 2.96
C GLU A 67 2.42 9.52 2.63
N ARG A 68 2.96 10.23 3.64
CA ARG A 68 3.79 11.43 3.41
C ARG A 68 5.13 11.10 2.74
N GLN A 69 5.72 9.96 3.08
CA GLN A 69 6.99 9.52 2.48
C GLN A 69 6.79 8.98 1.07
N ALA A 70 5.67 8.30 0.82
CA ALA A 70 5.34 7.68 -0.44
C ALA A 70 3.87 7.96 -0.83
N PRO A 71 3.57 9.15 -1.38
CA PRO A 71 2.20 9.53 -1.77
C PRO A 71 1.58 8.62 -2.83
N TRP A 72 2.42 7.89 -3.58
CA TRP A 72 1.96 6.93 -4.58
C TRP A 72 1.29 5.69 -3.97
N LEU A 73 1.42 5.44 -2.66
CA LEU A 73 0.74 4.35 -1.96
C LEU A 73 -0.77 4.58 -1.81
N THR A 74 -1.23 5.83 -1.94
CA THR A 74 -2.65 6.17 -1.89
C THR A 74 -3.33 6.09 -3.26
N LEU A 75 -2.60 5.73 -4.32
CA LEU A 75 -3.19 5.54 -5.65
C LEU A 75 -4.14 4.35 -5.62
N ASP A 76 -5.29 4.49 -6.29
CA ASP A 76 -6.29 3.42 -6.44
C ASP A 76 -5.82 2.27 -7.33
N TYR A 77 -4.68 2.45 -8.00
CA TYR A 77 -4.07 1.48 -8.92
C TYR A 77 -2.60 1.25 -8.56
N PRO A 78 -2.06 0.05 -8.85
CA PRO A 78 -0.64 -0.23 -8.68
C PRO A 78 0.19 0.81 -9.41
N ILE A 79 1.23 1.34 -8.77
CA ILE A 79 2.11 2.34 -9.37
C ILE A 79 2.80 1.81 -10.63
N GLU A 80 2.92 0.48 -10.73
CA GLU A 80 3.41 -0.22 -11.89
C GLU A 80 2.59 0.09 -13.14
N TYR A 81 1.28 0.28 -12.97
CA TYR A 81 0.37 0.67 -14.03
C TYR A 81 0.57 2.13 -14.47
N LEU A 82 1.01 3.02 -13.56
CA LEU A 82 1.33 4.40 -13.90
C LEU A 82 2.67 4.51 -14.64
N LEU A 83 3.66 3.71 -14.26
CA LEU A 83 5.04 3.80 -14.75
C LEU A 83 5.27 2.97 -16.02
N TRP A 84 4.60 1.82 -16.14
CA TRP A 84 4.79 0.88 -17.25
C TRP A 84 3.48 0.47 -17.94
N GLY A 85 2.34 1.06 -17.54
CA GLY A 85 1.08 0.87 -18.26
C GLY A 85 1.06 1.64 -19.58
N PRO A 86 0.22 1.23 -20.55
CA PRO A 86 0.06 1.95 -21.80
C PRO A 86 -0.48 3.36 -21.52
N PRO A 87 -0.06 4.39 -22.31
CA PRO A 87 -0.61 5.73 -22.15
C PRO A 87 -2.13 5.66 -22.30
N HIS A 88 -2.84 6.08 -21.25
CA HIS A 88 -4.30 6.09 -21.25
C HIS A 88 -4.77 6.98 -22.41
N GLY A 89 -5.44 6.37 -23.39
CA GLY A 89 -6.03 7.05 -24.53
C GLY A 89 -7.25 7.88 -24.16
#